data_AF-A0A822F3J9-F1
#
_entry.id   AF-A0A822F3J9-F1
#
_cell.length_a   1.000
_cell.length_b   1.000
_cell.length_c   1.000
_cell.angle_alpha   90.00
_cell.angle_beta   90.00
_cell.angle_gamma   90.00
#
_symmetry.space_group_name_H-M   'P 1'
#
loop_
_entity.id
_entity.type
_entity.pdbx_description
1 polymer ?
#
loop_
_entity_poly.entity_id
_entity_poly.type
_entity_poly.pdbx_seq_one_letter_code
_entity_poly.pdbx_strand_id
1 'polypeptide(L)'
;MSITSIENLSNELFYELFDYLDGIDIYKAFSNLNYRFQQLLNSSARLFKINITCEDDESYTEIFKQLTLLNHLNKHQIYSFFICIPYQAEHFFSS
;
A
#
# COMPACT_ATOMS: atom_id res chain seq x y z
N MET A 1 -18.96 -3.72 26.05
CA MET A 1 -18.31 -4.82 25.31
C MET A 1 -16.81 -4.67 25.50
N SER A 2 -16.12 -5.74 25.90
CA SER A 2 -14.66 -5.74 25.94
C SER A 2 -14.13 -5.96 24.52
N ILE A 3 -13.26 -5.06 24.05
CA ILE A 3 -12.52 -5.25 22.79
C ILE A 3 -11.40 -6.24 23.10
N THR A 4 -11.59 -7.50 22.72
CA THR A 4 -10.60 -8.57 22.92
C THR A 4 -9.78 -8.88 21.68
N SER A 5 -10.15 -8.33 20.53
CA SER A 5 -9.49 -8.51 19.24
C SER A 5 -9.50 -7.20 18.45
N ILE A 6 -8.44 -6.97 17.67
CA ILE A 6 -8.34 -5.84 16.74
C ILE A 6 -9.47 -5.85 15.71
N GLU A 7 -9.99 -7.04 15.38
CA GLU A 7 -11.10 -7.22 14.44
C GLU A 7 -12.43 -6.69 14.97
N ASN A 8 -12.53 -6.40 16.28
CA ASN A 8 -13.72 -5.81 16.87
C ASN A 8 -13.71 -4.28 16.81
N LEU A 9 -12.61 -3.66 16.37
CA LEU A 9 -12.55 -2.21 16.13
C LEU A 9 -13.43 -1.84 14.94
N SER A 10 -14.02 -0.63 14.98
CA SER A 10 -14.90 -0.14 13.91
C SER A 10 -14.13 0.14 12.62
N ASN A 11 -14.84 0.21 11.50
CA ASN A 11 -14.22 0.48 10.19
C ASN A 11 -13.60 1.89 10.14
N GLU A 12 -14.21 2.85 10.84
CA GLU A 12 -13.78 4.24 10.98
C GLU A 12 -12.36 4.34 11.56
N LEU A 13 -12.08 3.58 12.62
CA LEU A 13 -10.75 3.55 13.23
C LEU A 13 -9.69 2.99 12.28
N PHE A 14 -10.06 2.01 11.45
CA PHE A 14 -9.15 1.52 10.43
C PHE A 14 -8.93 2.55 9.33
N TYR A 15 -9.99 3.21 8.83
CA TYR A 15 -9.85 4.30 7.86
C TYR A 15 -8.87 5.37 8.37
N GLU A 16 -9.03 5.80 9.63
CA GLU A 16 -8.12 6.75 10.25
C GLU A 16 -6.69 6.21 10.36
N LEU A 17 -6.49 4.97 10.80
CA LEU A 17 -5.17 4.34 10.87
C LEU A 17 -4.50 4.27 9.50
N PHE A 18 -5.26 3.99 8.46
CA PHE A 18 -4.76 3.91 7.09
C PHE A 18 -4.35 5.26 6.51
N ASP A 19 -4.92 6.38 6.96
CA ASP A 19 -4.48 7.71 6.51
C ASP A 19 -3.04 8.04 6.96
N TYR A 20 -2.54 7.37 8.01
CA TYR A 20 -1.17 7.53 8.50
C TYR A 20 -0.15 6.57 7.86
N LEU A 21 -0.60 5.57 7.09
CA LEU A 21 0.23 4.50 6.55
C LEU A 21 0.39 4.58 5.04
N ASP A 22 1.46 4.00 4.52
CA ASP A 22 1.62 3.83 3.07
C ASP A 22 0.68 2.75 2.53
N GLY A 23 0.11 2.97 1.36
CA GLY A 23 -0.80 2.02 0.71
C GLY A 23 -0.18 0.65 0.47
N ILE A 24 1.14 0.57 0.24
CA ILE A 24 1.84 -0.72 0.12
C ILE A 24 1.87 -1.43 1.47
N ASP A 25 2.19 -0.73 2.55
CA ASP A 25 2.24 -1.31 3.90
C ASP A 25 0.86 -1.77 4.35
N ILE A 26 -0.17 -0.97 4.06
CA ILE A 26 -1.56 -1.31 4.31
C ILE A 26 -1.94 -2.59 3.55
N TYR A 27 -1.60 -2.68 2.27
CA TYR A 27 -1.90 -3.86 1.48
C TYR A 27 -1.16 -5.10 2.01
N LYS A 28 0.15 -4.99 2.30
CA LYS A 28 0.96 -6.07 2.85
C LYS A 28 0.39 -6.58 4.18
N ALA A 29 -0.01 -5.68 5.08
CA ALA A 29 -0.49 -6.04 6.40
C ALA A 29 -1.93 -6.58 6.42
N PHE A 30 -2.83 -6.06 5.58
CA PHE A 30 -4.27 -6.31 5.72
C PHE A 30 -4.93 -7.12 4.59
N SER A 31 -4.26 -7.33 3.44
CA SER A 31 -4.87 -8.01 2.27
C SER A 31 -5.21 -9.49 2.50
N ASN A 32 -4.51 -10.16 3.39
CA ASN A 32 -4.65 -11.61 3.64
C ASN A 32 -5.07 -11.95 5.08
N LEU A 33 -5.63 -11.00 5.83
CA LEU A 33 -6.09 -11.26 7.20
C LEU A 33 -7.44 -11.98 7.22
N ASN A 34 -8.48 -11.33 6.70
CA ASN A 34 -9.82 -11.87 6.62
C ASN A 34 -10.67 -11.10 5.59
N TYR A 35 -11.87 -11.62 5.32
CA TYR A 35 -12.80 -11.05 4.35
C TYR A 35 -13.18 -9.60 4.66
N ARG A 36 -13.36 -9.23 5.94
CA ARG A 36 -13.71 -7.86 6.34
C ARG A 36 -12.61 -6.88 5.93
N PHE A 37 -11.34 -7.21 6.14
CA PHE A 37 -10.23 -6.33 5.73
C PHE A 37 -10.09 -6.25 4.21
N GLN A 38 -10.35 -7.33 3.48
CA GLN A 38 -10.41 -7.28 2.01
C GLN A 38 -11.48 -6.31 1.52
N GLN A 39 -12.67 -6.32 2.13
CA GLN A 39 -13.73 -5.35 1.81
C GLN A 39 -13.32 -3.92 2.14
N LEU A 40 -12.64 -3.71 3.27
CA LEU A 40 -12.13 -2.39 3.66
C LEU A 40 -11.11 -1.83 2.65
N LEU A 41 -10.23 -2.68 2.13
CA LEU A 41 -9.24 -2.28 1.12
C LEU A 41 -9.89 -1.97 -0.23
N ASN A 42 -10.92 -2.74 -0.62
CA ASN A 42 -11.63 -2.55 -1.90
C ASN A 42 -12.70 -1.45 -1.86
N SER A 43 -12.95 -0.83 -0.70
CA SER A 43 -13.95 0.21 -0.52
C SER A 43 -13.56 1.51 -1.24
N SER A 44 -14.37 1.95 -2.21
CA SER A 44 -14.14 3.18 -2.99
C SER A 44 -14.10 4.46 -2.15
N ALA A 45 -14.52 4.41 -0.88
CA ALA A 45 -14.46 5.53 0.04
C ALA A 45 -13.03 5.90 0.47
N ARG A 46 -12.03 5.07 0.14
CA ARG A 46 -10.63 5.30 0.55
C ARG A 46 -9.76 5.72 -0.61
N LEU A 47 -8.83 6.62 -0.28
CA LEU A 47 -7.73 7.00 -1.13
C LEU A 47 -6.39 6.56 -0.52
N PHE A 48 -5.55 5.87 -1.30
CA PHE A 48 -4.22 5.42 -0.91
C PHE A 48 -3.15 6.38 -1.40
N LYS A 49 -2.20 6.67 -0.50
CA LYS A 49 -0.92 7.28 -0.84
C LYS A 49 0.10 6.17 -1.03
N ILE A 50 0.84 6.19 -2.12
CA ILE A 50 1.87 5.22 -2.43
C ILE A 50 3.22 5.92 -2.50
N ASN A 51 4.17 5.48 -1.69
CA ASN A 51 5.55 5.95 -1.69
C ASN A 51 6.47 4.73 -1.85
N ILE A 52 7.03 4.59 -3.04
CA ILE A 52 8.07 3.62 -3.33
C ILE A 52 9.40 4.34 -3.22
N THR A 53 10.20 3.99 -2.22
CA THR A 53 11.54 4.54 -2.03
C THR A 53 12.56 3.41 -1.99
N CYS A 54 13.76 3.72 -2.48
CA CYS A 54 14.82 2.75 -2.70
C CYS A 54 16.12 3.42 -2.32
N GLU A 55 16.73 2.96 -1.22
CA GLU A 55 17.94 3.57 -0.67
C GLU A 55 19.22 2.98 -1.28
N ASP A 56 19.17 1.75 -1.84
CA ASP A 56 20.34 1.00 -2.31
C ASP A 56 20.16 0.34 -3.69
N ASP A 57 21.27 0.04 -4.39
CA ASP A 57 21.26 -0.58 -5.74
C ASP A 57 20.72 -2.03 -5.78
N GLU A 58 20.69 -2.77 -4.66
CA GLU A 58 20.05 -4.10 -4.60
C GLU A 58 18.52 -4.04 -4.55
N SER A 59 17.94 -2.85 -4.44
CA SER A 59 16.51 -2.64 -4.17
C SER A 59 15.62 -2.57 -5.42
N TYR A 60 16.15 -2.81 -6.63
CA TYR A 60 15.31 -2.96 -7.84
C TYR A 60 14.31 -4.11 -7.73
N THR A 61 14.72 -5.25 -7.17
CA THR A 61 13.81 -6.39 -6.96
C THR A 61 12.68 -6.01 -6.01
N GLU A 62 12.97 -5.19 -5.00
CA GLU A 62 11.97 -4.73 -4.05
C GLU A 62 11.03 -3.69 -4.67
N ILE A 63 11.54 -2.77 -5.50
CA ILE A 63 10.71 -1.89 -6.33
C ILE A 63 9.76 -2.71 -7.20
N PHE A 64 10.27 -3.72 -7.93
CA PHE A 64 9.44 -4.56 -8.79
C PHE A 64 8.36 -5.32 -8.02
N LYS A 65 8.69 -5.85 -6.83
CA LYS A 65 7.70 -6.46 -5.93
C LYS A 65 6.64 -5.46 -5.50
N GLN A 66 7.04 -4.26 -5.09
CA GLN A 66 6.11 -3.21 -4.69
C GLN A 66 5.21 -2.77 -5.84
N LEU A 67 5.76 -2.56 -7.04
CA LEU A 67 4.98 -2.27 -8.26
C LEU A 67 4.01 -3.40 -8.60
N THR A 68 4.40 -4.65 -8.40
CA THR A 68 3.52 -5.81 -8.60
C THR A 68 2.35 -5.79 -7.62
N LEU A 69 2.60 -5.42 -6.35
CA LEU A 69 1.53 -5.27 -5.35
C LEU A 69 0.52 -4.19 -5.73
N LEU A 70 0.96 -3.11 -6.39
CA LEU A 70 0.05 -2.07 -6.88
C LEU A 70 -0.97 -2.58 -7.90
N ASN A 71 -0.66 -3.63 -8.65
CA ASN A 71 -1.63 -4.21 -9.60
C ASN A 71 -2.85 -4.79 -8.89
N HIS A 72 -2.73 -5.09 -7.59
CA HIS A 72 -3.82 -5.58 -6.77
C HIS A 72 -4.59 -4.48 -6.05
N LEU A 73 -4.08 -3.24 -6.06
CA LEU A 73 -4.83 -2.09 -5.59
C LEU A 73 -5.79 -1.62 -6.69
N ASN A 74 -6.99 -1.20 -6.29
CA ASN A 74 -7.89 -0.54 -7.21
C ASN A 74 -7.30 0.83 -7.56
N LYS A 75 -6.87 0.98 -8.82
CA LYS A 75 -6.18 2.18 -9.32
C LYS A 75 -6.96 3.47 -9.12
N HIS A 76 -8.29 3.40 -9.06
CA HIS A 76 -9.16 4.55 -8.77
C HIS A 76 -9.03 5.08 -7.33
N GLN A 77 -8.44 4.30 -6.44
CA GLN A 77 -8.19 4.69 -5.05
C GLN A 77 -6.81 5.32 -4.89
N ILE A 78 -5.90 5.28 -5.87
CA ILE A 78 -4.57 5.88 -5.72
C ILE A 78 -4.67 7.38 -6.00
N TYR A 79 -4.51 8.22 -4.98
CA TYR A 79 -4.59 9.69 -5.14
C TYR A 79 -3.22 10.37 -5.16
N SER A 80 -2.21 9.72 -4.60
CA SER A 80 -0.85 10.22 -4.56
C SER A 80 0.11 9.07 -4.80
N PHE A 81 1.07 9.31 -5.68
CA PHE A 81 2.02 8.32 -6.14
C PHE A 81 3.40 8.95 -6.23
N PHE A 82 4.33 8.45 -5.44
CA PHE A 82 5.71 8.90 -5.42
C PHE A 82 6.62 7.69 -5.61
N ILE A 83 7.57 7.79 -6.55
CA ILE A 83 8.65 6.83 -6.70
C ILE A 83 9.97 7.61 -6.62
N CYS A 84 10.85 7.18 -5.72
CA CYS A 84 12.25 7.55 -5.73
C CYS A 84 13.06 6.34 -6.22
N ILE A 85 13.63 6.48 -7.41
CA ILE A 85 14.50 5.45 -7.99
C ILE A 85 15.94 5.97 -7.89
N PRO A 86 16.91 5.16 -7.43
CA PRO A 86 18.31 5.55 -7.41
C PRO A 86 18.81 5.86 -8.83
N TYR A 87 19.69 6.86 -8.92
CA TYR A 87 20.17 7.53 -10.15
C TYR A 87 20.70 6.59 -11.23
N GLN A 88 21.19 5.39 -10.88
CA GLN A 88 21.70 4.42 -11.86
C GLN A 88 20.61 3.76 -12.72
N ALA A 89 19.33 3.91 -12.35
CA ALA A 89 18.19 3.32 -13.05
C ALA A 89 17.72 4.10 -14.29
N GLU A 90 18.07 5.38 -14.41
CA GLU A 90 17.66 6.22 -15.55
C GLU A 90 18.17 5.63 -16.88
N HIS A 91 19.31 4.93 -16.86
CA HIS A 91 19.84 4.25 -18.03
C HIS A 91 18.95 3.11 -18.54
N PHE A 92 18.20 2.42 -17.67
CA PHE A 92 17.35 1.29 -18.06
C PHE A 92 16.04 1.70 -18.75
N PHE A 93 15.52 2.89 -18.50
CA PHE A 93 14.32 3.42 -19.16
C PHE A 93 14.62 4.28 -20.39
N SER A 94 15.91 4.47 -20.71
CA SER A 94 16.39 5.25 -21.86
C SER A 94 16.72 4.42 -23.10
N SER A 95 16.44 3.11 -23.09
CA SER A 95 16.69 2.17 -24.20
C SER A 95 15.40 1.59 -24.79
#